data_AF-A0A8J4PV37-F1
#
_entry.id   AF-A0A8J4PV37-F1
#
_cell.length_a   1.000
_cell.length_b   1.000
_cell.length_c   1.000
_cell.angle_alpha   90.00
_cell.angle_beta   90.00
_cell.angle_gamma   90.00
#
_symmetry.space_group_name_H-M   'P 1'
#
loop_
_entity.id
_entity.type
_entity.pdbx_description
1 polymer ?
#
loop_
_entity_poly.entity_id
_entity_poly.type
_entity_poly.pdbx_seq_one_letter_code
_entity_poly.pdbx_strand_id
1 'polypeptide(L)'
;MSNQDLFTNAVVYKSTTTPNRTFQCIIDHQDDEKYVILRLTPYDTTTNSEAIEDRWVLASTETEAYHSDIKNWYCSNTADAHKNIWRSPVCMGGGIIKVDHENKTVKTWGTSGGYGDPPLEIVEQILKTVYEPQGYQLDIKITDEVRELIKPKHRGYWAD
;
A
#
# COMPACT_ATOMS: atom_id res chain seq x y z
N MET A 1 -11.00 -5.72 -12.77
CA MET A 1 -11.73 -5.65 -11.49
C MET A 1 -12.15 -4.19 -11.34
N SER A 2 -13.33 -3.87 -10.80
CA SER A 2 -13.63 -2.45 -10.51
C SER A 2 -12.85 -2.01 -9.26
N ASN A 3 -12.51 -0.73 -9.12
CA ASN A 3 -11.88 -0.23 -7.89
C ASN A 3 -12.74 -0.59 -6.66
N GLN A 4 -14.06 -0.45 -6.77
CA GLN A 4 -14.98 -0.78 -5.68
C GLN A 4 -14.83 -2.23 -5.21
N ASP A 5 -14.69 -3.19 -6.14
CA ASP A 5 -14.48 -4.60 -5.81
C ASP A 5 -13.12 -4.84 -5.17
N LEU A 6 -12.07 -4.15 -5.63
CA LEU A 6 -10.71 -4.27 -5.10
C LEU A 6 -10.66 -3.88 -3.63
N PHE A 7 -11.23 -2.73 -3.26
CA PHE A 7 -11.20 -2.24 -1.88
C PHE A 7 -12.18 -2.99 -0.96
N THR A 8 -13.35 -3.39 -1.47
CA THR A 8 -14.35 -4.12 -0.65
C THR A 8 -13.88 -5.53 -0.32
N ASN A 9 -13.15 -6.19 -1.23
CA ASN A 9 -12.66 -7.55 -1.04
C ASN A 9 -11.21 -7.61 -0.52
N ALA A 10 -10.56 -6.46 -0.32
CA ALA A 10 -9.19 -6.41 0.19
C ALA A 10 -9.13 -7.01 1.60
N VAL A 11 -8.44 -8.14 1.73
CA VAL A 11 -8.26 -8.84 3.00
C VAL A 11 -7.42 -7.99 3.95
N VAL A 12 -7.89 -7.89 5.20
CA VAL A 12 -7.13 -7.30 6.30
C VAL A 12 -6.54 -8.43 7.15
N TYR A 13 -5.22 -8.46 7.24
CA TYR A 13 -4.46 -9.48 7.95
C TYR A 13 -4.07 -8.96 9.34
N LYS A 14 -4.11 -9.83 10.34
CA LYS A 14 -3.56 -9.52 11.67
C LYS A 14 -2.07 -9.81 11.69
N SER A 15 -1.28 -8.92 12.30
CA SER A 15 0.12 -9.20 12.58
C SER A 15 0.23 -10.40 13.52
N THR A 16 1.15 -11.31 13.21
CA THR A 16 1.46 -12.47 14.05
C THR A 16 2.48 -12.14 15.15
N THR A 17 3.15 -11.00 15.05
CA THR A 17 4.26 -10.60 15.94
C THR A 17 3.95 -9.38 16.80
N THR A 18 3.07 -8.48 16.34
CA THR A 18 2.71 -7.26 17.06
C THR A 18 1.21 -7.25 17.35
N PRO A 19 0.80 -7.44 18.61
CA PRO A 19 -0.59 -7.26 19.02
C PRO A 19 -1.10 -5.87 18.61
N ASN A 20 -2.35 -5.79 18.14
CA ASN A 20 -3.00 -4.55 17.67
C ASN A 20 -2.35 -3.91 16.43
N ARG A 21 -1.77 -4.73 15.55
CA ARG A 21 -1.35 -4.29 14.22
C ARG A 21 -2.06 -5.10 13.15
N THR A 22 -2.60 -4.42 12.15
CA THR A 22 -3.14 -5.06 10.95
C THR A 22 -2.47 -4.57 9.68
N PHE A 23 -2.53 -5.42 8.66
CA PHE A 23 -1.94 -5.22 7.35
C PHE A 23 -3.00 -5.32 6.27
N GLN A 24 -2.90 -4.44 5.29
CA GLN A 24 -3.67 -4.50 4.05
C GLN A 24 -2.70 -4.32 2.88
N CYS A 25 -2.89 -5.08 1.80
CA CYS A 25 -2.09 -4.95 0.60
C CYS A 25 -3.03 -4.81 -0.60
N ILE A 26 -2.92 -3.70 -1.31
CA ILE A 26 -3.77 -3.35 -2.44
C ILE A 26 -2.87 -3.05 -3.63
N ILE A 27 -2.95 -3.91 -4.64
CA ILE A 27 -2.14 -3.83 -5.86
C ILE A 27 -3.07 -3.89 -7.05
N ASP A 28 -3.11 -2.81 -7.83
CA ASP A 28 -3.95 -2.61 -9.00
C ASP A 28 -3.09 -2.34 -10.24
N HIS A 29 -2.27 -3.34 -10.61
CA HIS A 29 -1.45 -3.35 -11.81
C HIS A 29 -0.84 -4.76 -12.02
N GLN A 30 -0.30 -5.01 -13.21
CA GLN A 30 0.42 -6.26 -13.53
C GLN A 30 1.94 -6.06 -13.70
N ASP A 31 2.37 -4.87 -14.09
CA ASP A 31 3.79 -4.53 -14.27
C ASP A 31 4.43 -4.10 -12.95
N ASP A 32 5.64 -3.56 -13.01
CA ASP A 32 6.21 -2.83 -11.89
C ASP A 32 5.65 -1.40 -11.81
N GLU A 33 5.16 -1.02 -10.63
CA GLU A 33 4.62 0.31 -10.37
C GLU A 33 5.07 0.88 -9.03
N LYS A 34 4.86 2.19 -8.87
CA LYS A 34 5.11 2.87 -7.61
C LYS A 34 4.12 2.41 -6.55
N TYR A 35 4.57 2.22 -5.32
CA TYR A 35 3.71 1.96 -4.16
C TYR A 35 3.98 2.94 -3.03
N VAL A 36 2.99 3.14 -2.16
CA VAL A 36 3.12 3.86 -0.88
C VAL A 36 2.84 2.96 0.30
N ILE A 37 3.50 3.25 1.42
CA ILE A 37 3.13 2.71 2.73
C ILE A 37 2.32 3.77 3.47
N LEU A 38 1.09 3.41 3.84
CA LEU A 38 0.20 4.25 4.62
C LEU A 38 0.02 3.70 6.03
N ARG A 39 -0.07 4.59 7.01
CA ARG A 39 -0.48 4.28 8.38
C ARG A 39 -1.83 4.93 8.68
N LEU A 40 -2.77 4.13 9.14
CA LEU A 40 -4.07 4.57 9.62
C LEU A 40 -4.11 4.42 11.13
N THR A 41 -4.57 5.46 11.79
CA THR A 41 -4.75 5.52 13.25
C THR A 41 -6.22 5.78 13.55
N PRO A 42 -6.82 5.16 14.58
CA PRO A 42 -8.24 5.32 14.86
C PRO A 42 -8.56 6.71 15.44
N TYR A 43 -9.82 7.14 15.37
CA TYR A 43 -10.28 8.39 16.00
C TYR A 43 -10.33 8.29 17.53
N ASP A 44 -10.88 7.20 18.06
CA ASP A 44 -11.00 6.98 19.50
C ASP A 44 -9.76 6.25 20.05
N THR A 45 -9.02 6.94 20.92
CA THR A 45 -7.85 6.42 21.62
C THR A 45 -8.09 6.27 23.13
N THR A 46 -9.34 6.41 23.60
CA THR A 46 -9.64 6.75 25.01
C THR A 46 -10.30 5.66 25.84
N THR A 47 -10.71 4.52 25.26
CA THR A 47 -11.47 3.49 26.00
C THR A 47 -10.67 2.24 26.43
N ASN A 48 -9.46 2.01 25.90
CA ASN A 48 -8.44 1.11 26.48
C ASN A 48 -7.16 1.22 25.65
N SER A 49 -6.08 1.77 26.22
CA SER A 49 -4.82 2.04 25.49
C SER A 49 -4.12 0.79 24.94
N GLU A 50 -4.45 -0.39 25.46
CA GLU A 50 -3.87 -1.68 25.04
C GLU A 50 -4.58 -2.33 23.83
N ALA A 51 -5.58 -1.66 23.23
CA ALA A 51 -6.38 -2.21 22.11
C ALA A 51 -6.43 -1.30 20.87
N ILE A 52 -5.64 -0.22 20.84
CA ILE A 52 -5.64 0.72 19.73
C ILE A 52 -4.92 0.07 18.53
N GLU A 53 -5.71 -0.44 17.60
CA GLU A 53 -5.22 -1.07 16.38
C GLU A 53 -4.65 -0.02 15.42
N ASP A 54 -3.39 -0.19 15.02
CA ASP A 54 -2.83 0.52 13.88
C ASP A 54 -2.96 -0.35 12.62
N ARG A 55 -3.47 0.25 11.54
CA ARG A 55 -3.49 -0.40 10.22
C ARG A 55 -2.41 0.14 9.32
N TRP A 56 -1.62 -0.76 8.77
CA TRP A 56 -0.59 -0.46 7.78
C TRP A 56 -1.01 -1.00 6.43
N VAL A 57 -0.83 -0.18 5.40
CA VAL A 57 -1.32 -0.45 4.06
C VAL A 57 -0.19 -0.28 3.07
N LEU A 58 0.00 -1.28 2.21
CA LEU A 58 0.72 -1.11 0.95
C LEU A 58 -0.31 -0.87 -0.15
N ALA A 59 -0.21 0.29 -0.82
CA ALA A 59 -1.11 0.65 -1.91
C ALA A 59 -0.29 0.94 -3.18
N SER A 60 -0.68 0.33 -4.30
CA SER A 60 -0.01 0.45 -5.59
C SER A 60 -1.04 0.40 -6.71
N THR A 61 -0.92 1.28 -7.71
CA THR A 61 -1.82 1.32 -8.88
C THR A 61 -1.08 1.85 -10.10
N GLU A 62 -1.44 1.37 -11.29
CA GLU A 62 -0.94 1.90 -12.57
C GLU A 62 -1.65 3.20 -13.02
N THR A 63 -2.72 3.59 -12.32
CA THR A 63 -3.53 4.76 -12.69
C THR A 63 -2.91 6.09 -12.25
N GLU A 64 -1.94 6.06 -11.33
CA GLU A 64 -1.35 7.25 -10.72
C GLU A 64 0.17 7.27 -10.88
N ALA A 65 0.72 8.37 -11.40
CA ALA A 65 2.15 8.47 -11.70
C ALA A 65 3.03 8.85 -10.49
N TYR A 66 2.42 9.35 -9.41
CA TYR A 66 3.11 9.87 -8.24
C TYR A 66 2.65 9.16 -6.97
N HIS A 67 3.57 9.00 -6.01
CA HIS A 67 3.24 8.49 -4.67
C HIS A 67 2.16 9.33 -3.96
N SER A 68 2.14 10.66 -4.17
CA SER A 68 1.09 11.52 -3.63
C SER A 68 -0.29 11.18 -4.20
N ASP A 69 -0.32 10.83 -5.48
CA ASP A 69 -1.56 10.56 -6.19
C ASP A 69 -2.05 9.15 -5.87
N ILE A 70 -1.16 8.17 -5.69
CA ILE A 70 -1.51 6.85 -5.16
C ILE A 70 -2.12 6.96 -3.75
N LYS A 71 -1.57 7.83 -2.88
CA LYS A 71 -2.18 8.11 -1.58
C LYS A 71 -3.59 8.70 -1.76
N ASN A 72 -3.76 9.69 -2.64
CA ASN A 72 -5.06 10.32 -2.89
C ASN A 72 -6.07 9.33 -3.46
N TRP A 73 -5.64 8.44 -4.35
CA TRP A 73 -6.40 7.33 -4.90
C TRP A 73 -6.89 6.40 -3.78
N TYR A 74 -6.00 5.96 -2.89
CA TYR A 74 -6.37 5.13 -1.74
C TYR A 74 -7.39 5.86 -0.84
N CYS A 75 -7.12 7.12 -0.49
CA CYS A 75 -8.01 7.92 0.36
C CYS A 75 -9.41 8.07 -0.27
N SER A 76 -9.49 8.34 -1.57
CA SER A 76 -10.75 8.56 -2.27
C SER A 76 -11.59 7.28 -2.31
N ASN A 77 -10.96 6.13 -2.57
CA ASN A 77 -11.66 4.85 -2.65
C ASN A 77 -12.02 4.25 -1.28
N THR A 78 -11.50 4.81 -0.18
CA THR A 78 -11.76 4.30 1.18
C THR A 78 -12.45 5.30 2.11
N ALA A 79 -12.79 6.49 1.60
CA ALA A 79 -13.34 7.59 2.41
C ALA A 79 -14.55 7.17 3.23
N ASP A 80 -15.54 6.52 2.62
CA ASP A 80 -16.76 6.09 3.30
C ASP A 80 -16.51 4.95 4.29
N ALA A 81 -15.69 3.97 3.91
CA ALA A 81 -15.33 2.83 4.76
C ALA A 81 -14.52 3.25 5.99
N HIS A 82 -13.79 4.36 5.91
CA HIS A 82 -12.95 4.86 6.99
C HIS A 82 -13.59 5.97 7.83
N LYS A 83 -14.72 6.52 7.37
CA LYS A 83 -15.41 7.63 8.02
C LYS A 83 -15.71 7.31 9.49
N ASN A 84 -15.30 8.21 10.39
CA ASN A 84 -15.46 8.10 11.85
C ASN A 84 -14.77 6.90 12.52
N ILE A 85 -14.05 6.05 11.76
CA ILE A 85 -13.29 4.92 12.29
C ILE A 85 -11.81 5.27 12.32
N TRP A 86 -11.28 5.74 11.19
CA TRP A 86 -9.86 6.04 10.99
C TRP A 86 -9.63 7.51 10.68
N ARG A 87 -8.58 8.08 11.25
CA ARG A 87 -8.03 9.37 10.81
C ARG A 87 -7.50 9.24 9.37
N SER A 88 -7.32 10.38 8.72
CA SER A 88 -6.75 10.41 7.36
C SER A 88 -5.41 9.65 7.30
N PRO A 89 -5.25 8.74 6.32
CA PRO A 89 -4.01 7.97 6.16
C PRO A 89 -2.77 8.88 6.05
N VAL A 90 -1.73 8.54 6.80
CA VAL A 90 -0.42 9.21 6.74
C VAL A 90 0.49 8.38 5.85
N CYS A 91 1.11 9.01 4.85
CA CYS A 91 2.10 8.33 4.00
C CYS A 91 3.44 8.32 4.72
N MET A 92 3.99 7.12 4.88
CA MET A 92 5.21 6.84 5.65
C MET A 92 6.43 6.62 4.75
N GLY A 93 6.26 6.73 3.43
CA GLY A 93 7.28 6.52 2.41
C GLY A 93 6.73 5.73 1.23
N GLY A 94 7.55 5.51 0.22
CA GLY A 94 7.14 4.74 -0.95
C GLY A 94 8.30 4.25 -1.77
N GLY A 95 8.05 3.31 -2.67
CA GLY A 95 9.06 2.73 -3.55
C GLY A 95 8.41 2.24 -4.84
N ILE A 96 8.99 1.19 -5.40
CA ILE A 96 8.52 0.48 -6.58
C ILE A 96 8.32 -0.98 -6.21
N ILE A 97 7.25 -1.59 -6.71
CA ILE A 97 6.92 -3.00 -6.50
C ILE A 97 6.61 -3.66 -7.84
N LYS A 98 7.07 -4.90 -8.02
CA LYS A 98 6.68 -5.79 -9.10
C LYS A 98 6.15 -7.09 -8.53
N VAL A 99 5.01 -7.54 -9.01
CA VAL A 99 4.45 -8.86 -8.69
C VAL A 99 4.44 -9.69 -9.96
N ASP A 100 5.25 -10.75 -9.98
CA ASP A 100 5.28 -11.73 -11.07
C ASP A 100 4.50 -12.95 -10.62
N HIS A 101 3.26 -13.07 -11.10
CA HIS A 101 2.37 -14.18 -10.77
C HIS A 101 2.77 -15.49 -11.43
N GLU A 102 3.46 -15.44 -12.58
CA GLU A 102 3.91 -16.62 -13.33
C GLU A 102 5.06 -17.31 -12.59
N ASN A 103 6.08 -16.53 -12.22
CA ASN A 103 7.24 -17.03 -11.48
C ASN A 103 7.06 -17.02 -9.96
N LYS A 104 5.90 -16.56 -9.47
CA LYS A 104 5.60 -16.35 -8.06
C LYS A 104 6.70 -15.57 -7.33
N THR A 105 7.04 -14.39 -7.84
CA THR A 105 7.99 -13.50 -7.18
C THR A 105 7.38 -12.15 -6.88
N VAL A 106 7.77 -11.55 -5.75
CA VAL A 106 7.49 -10.15 -5.44
C VAL A 106 8.82 -9.46 -5.19
N LYS A 107 9.03 -8.33 -5.86
CA LYS A 107 10.23 -7.52 -5.72
C LYS A 107 9.89 -6.09 -5.33
N THR A 108 10.62 -5.51 -4.38
CA THR A 108 10.57 -4.07 -4.09
C THR A 108 11.94 -3.42 -4.22
N TRP A 109 11.97 -2.16 -4.61
CA TRP A 109 13.16 -1.32 -4.67
C TRP A 109 12.77 0.17 -4.73
N GLY A 110 13.75 1.06 -4.78
CA GLY A 110 13.56 2.49 -4.95
C GLY A 110 12.97 3.20 -3.73
N THR A 111 12.82 4.51 -3.89
CA THR A 111 12.35 5.44 -2.85
C THR A 111 11.43 6.51 -3.44
N SER A 112 10.62 7.14 -2.58
CA SER A 112 9.74 8.24 -2.96
C SER A 112 10.48 9.56 -2.86
N GLY A 113 10.59 10.30 -3.98
CA GLY A 113 11.17 11.66 -3.93
C GLY A 113 10.38 12.65 -3.06
N GLY A 114 9.10 12.39 -2.81
CA GLY A 114 8.24 13.26 -1.98
C GLY A 114 8.06 12.81 -0.54
N TYR A 115 8.11 11.50 -0.27
CA TYR A 115 7.87 10.93 1.06
C TYR A 115 9.07 10.21 1.68
N GLY A 116 10.17 10.06 0.93
CA GLY A 116 11.34 9.29 1.34
C GLY A 116 11.11 7.78 1.34
N ASP A 117 12.05 7.10 2.01
CA ASP A 117 12.10 5.65 2.11
C ASP A 117 10.92 5.11 2.92
N PRO A 118 10.24 4.04 2.45
CA PRO A 118 9.23 3.38 3.25
C PRO A 118 9.90 2.56 4.38
N PRO A 119 9.21 2.36 5.52
CA PRO A 119 9.77 1.57 6.61
C PRO A 119 9.94 0.11 6.18
N LEU A 120 11.18 -0.33 5.92
CA LEU A 120 11.49 -1.65 5.37
C LEU A 120 10.86 -2.78 6.20
N GLU A 121 10.92 -2.70 7.53
CA GLU A 121 10.32 -3.70 8.43
C GLU A 121 8.81 -3.88 8.21
N ILE A 122 8.10 -2.79 7.87
CA ILE A 122 6.67 -2.82 7.59
C ILE A 122 6.39 -3.39 6.20
N VAL A 123 7.18 -3.00 5.20
CA VAL A 123 7.09 -3.57 3.83
C VAL A 123 7.27 -5.09 3.90
N GLU A 124 8.29 -5.55 4.62
CA GLU A 124 8.54 -6.97 4.85
C GLU A 124 7.37 -7.67 5.53
N GLN A 125 6.85 -7.11 6.63
CA GLN A 125 5.73 -7.70 7.34
C GLN A 125 4.48 -7.84 6.47
N ILE A 126 4.13 -6.80 5.70
CA ILE A 126 2.97 -6.83 4.80
C ILE A 126 3.17 -7.93 3.74
N LEU A 127 4.30 -7.89 3.02
CA LEU A 127 4.52 -8.80 1.89
C LEU A 127 4.69 -10.26 2.34
N LYS A 128 5.40 -10.51 3.45
CA LYS A 128 5.50 -11.85 4.04
C LYS A 128 4.12 -12.36 4.45
N THR A 129 3.32 -11.54 5.13
CA THR A 129 1.96 -11.94 5.57
C THR A 129 1.05 -12.29 4.38
N VAL A 130 1.14 -11.52 3.29
CA VAL A 130 0.23 -11.65 2.15
C VAL A 130 0.69 -12.74 1.18
N TYR A 131 1.96 -12.72 0.76
CA TYR A 131 2.45 -13.47 -0.40
C TYR A 131 3.22 -14.74 -0.04
N GLU A 132 3.91 -14.79 1.10
CA GLU A 132 4.69 -15.97 1.50
C GLU A 132 3.80 -17.22 1.71
N PRO A 133 2.61 -17.15 2.37
CA PRO A 133 1.69 -18.29 2.47
C PRO A 133 1.18 -18.81 1.12
N GLN A 134 1.23 -17.98 0.07
CA GLN A 134 0.83 -18.34 -1.28
C GLN A 134 2.00 -18.98 -2.10
N GLY A 135 3.18 -19.09 -1.47
CA GLY A 135 4.38 -19.67 -2.04
C GLY A 135 5.19 -18.73 -2.93
N TYR A 136 5.05 -17.41 -2.74
CA TYR A 136 5.87 -16.45 -3.47
C TYR A 136 7.25 -16.29 -2.83
N GLN A 137 8.26 -16.09 -3.67
CA GLN A 137 9.59 -15.68 -3.26
C GLN A 137 9.65 -14.15 -3.18
N LEU A 138 10.26 -13.61 -2.13
CA LEU A 138 10.27 -12.18 -1.85
C LEU A 138 11.69 -11.62 -1.95
N ASP A 139 11.92 -10.64 -2.84
CA ASP A 139 13.14 -9.84 -2.92
C ASP A 139 12.82 -8.40 -2.48
N ILE A 140 12.85 -8.18 -1.17
CA ILE A 140 12.40 -6.93 -0.56
C ILE A 140 13.63 -6.07 -0.26
N LYS A 141 13.80 -5.01 -1.04
CA LYS A 141 14.86 -4.02 -0.87
C LYS A 141 14.28 -2.61 -0.94
N ILE A 142 14.94 -1.68 -0.26
CA ILE A 142 14.79 -0.25 -0.48
C ILE A 142 16.12 0.24 -1.08
N THR A 143 16.04 1.01 -2.15
CA THR A 143 17.22 1.60 -2.79
C THR A 143 16.98 3.08 -3.00
N ASP A 144 18.05 3.79 -3.27
CA ASP A 144 18.11 5.22 -3.57
C ASP A 144 17.62 5.57 -5.00
N GLU A 145 17.09 4.58 -5.73
CA GLU A 145 16.46 4.79 -7.04
C GLU A 145 15.16 5.59 -6.89
N VAL A 146 15.13 6.79 -7.47
CA VAL A 146 13.90 7.55 -7.68
C VAL A 146 13.47 7.40 -9.13
N ARG A 147 12.38 6.67 -9.35
CA ARG A 147 11.84 6.50 -10.71
C ARG A 147 11.23 7.80 -11.22
N GLU A 148 11.77 8.25 -12.35
CA GLU A 148 11.25 9.37 -13.13
C GLU A 148 9.79 9.14 -13.55
N LEU A 149 9.14 10.23 -13.95
CA LEU A 149 7.73 10.24 -14.27
C LEU A 149 7.44 9.46 -15.54
N ILE A 150 6.69 8.38 -15.39
CA ILE A 150 6.04 7.70 -16.50
C ILE A 150 4.59 8.17 -16.47
N LYS A 151 4.07 8.64 -17.62
CA LYS A 151 2.67 9.05 -17.73
C LYS A 151 1.78 7.85 -17.36
N PRO A 152 0.66 8.06 -16.64
CA PRO A 152 -0.25 6.96 -16.30
C PRO A 152 -0.68 6.18 -17.54
N LYS A 153 -0.78 4.86 -17.41
CA LYS A 153 -1.12 3.97 -18.55
C LYS A 153 -2.58 4.11 -18.99
N HIS A 154 -3.48 4.50 -18.07
CA HIS A 154 -4.88 4.79 -18.39
C HIS A 154 -5.12 6.28 -18.64
N ARG A 155 -5.12 6.67 -19.91
CA ARG A 155 -5.68 7.95 -20.36
C ARG A 155 -7.21 7.85 -20.41
N GLY A 156 -7.87 8.29 -19.35
CA GLY A 156 -9.31 8.58 -19.34
C GLY A 156 -9.68 10.05 -19.09
N TYR A 157 -8.71 10.91 -18.73
CA TYR A 157 -8.96 12.32 -18.40
C TYR A 157 -8.07 13.26 -19.21
N TRP A 158 -8.15 13.18 -20.53
CA TRP A 158 -7.94 14.31 -21.44
C TRP A 158 -8.79 14.05 -22.68
N ALA A 159 -10.01 14.58 -22.68
CA ALA A 159 -10.75 14.88 -23.90
C ALA A 159 -11.18 16.35 -23.75
N ASP A 160 -10.51 17.18 -24.55
CA ASP A 160 -10.71 18.60 -24.88
C ASP A 160 -10.72 19.66 -23.75
#